data_AF-A0A9D7K043-F1
#
_entry.id   AF-A0A9D7K043-F1
#
_cell.length_a   1.000
_cell.length_b   1.000
_cell.length_c   1.000
_cell.angle_alpha   90.00
_cell.angle_beta   90.00
_cell.angle_gamma   90.00
#
_symmetry.space_group_name_H-M   'P 1'
#
loop_
_entity.id
_entity.type
_entity.pdbx_description
1 polymer ?
#
loop_
_entity_poly.entity_id
_entity_poly.type
_entity_poly.pdbx_seq_one_letter_code
_entity_poly.pdbx_strand_id
1 'polypeptide(L)'
;MKLKFFILTFFLLFARGCDFYSTRLWFFDDPTGEQNPLYRFFGTGWTGLIIVNLIIVGLILYAFYYYTFKYTTAKVKAKPSRLIDFISELYFNEKGHFFEIFYKTPKNKKTLLAHSGYILVRVVIFVSFLATIHNLCQFYNIPIYNSFRELVVRPLYVIYGLMILSFFYFAYRLWSKEYNLTIKYFDRFESID
;
A
#
# COMPACT_ATOMS: atom_id res chain seq x y z
N MET A 1 13.73 -0.60 14.68
CA MET A 1 12.76 -1.35 13.85
C MET A 1 11.44 -1.60 14.58
N LYS A 2 11.47 -2.03 15.85
CA LYS A 2 10.28 -2.26 16.70
C LYS A 2 9.34 -1.04 16.82
N LEU A 3 9.88 0.16 17.11
CA LEU A 3 9.07 1.38 17.22
C LEU A 3 8.35 1.74 15.91
N LYS A 4 9.04 1.68 14.77
CA LYS A 4 8.44 1.96 13.45
C LYS A 4 7.31 0.97 13.13
N PHE A 5 7.48 -0.29 13.49
CA PHE A 5 6.43 -1.30 13.35
C PHE A 5 5.22 -0.96 14.21
N PHE A 6 5.43 -0.69 15.50
CA PHE A 6 4.34 -0.31 16.42
C PHE A 6 3.58 0.91 15.93
N ILE A 7 4.29 1.99 15.56
CA ILE A 7 3.68 3.23 15.07
C ILE A 7 2.84 2.98 13.80
N LEU A 8 3.38 2.26 12.82
CA LEU A 8 2.65 2.01 11.57
C LEU A 8 1.49 1.03 11.75
N THR A 9 1.62 0.04 12.64
CA THR A 9 0.51 -0.83 13.02
C THR A 9 -0.60 -0.04 13.71
N PHE A 10 -0.25 0.83 14.66
CA PHE A 10 -1.20 1.72 15.32
C PHE A 10 -1.91 2.62 14.29
N PHE A 11 -1.16 3.30 13.43
CA PHE A 11 -1.75 4.16 12.40
C PHE A 11 -2.63 3.38 11.41
N LEU A 12 -2.27 2.15 11.05
CA LEU A 12 -3.11 1.33 10.18
C LEU A 12 -4.44 1.04 10.84
N LEU A 13 -4.42 0.54 12.08
CA LEU A 13 -5.64 0.20 12.81
C LEU A 13 -6.50 1.44 13.09
N PHE A 14 -5.86 2.54 13.49
CA PHE A 14 -6.53 3.81 13.72
C PHE A 14 -7.18 4.35 12.43
N ALA A 15 -6.43 4.43 11.33
CA ALA A 15 -6.94 4.93 10.06
C ALA A 15 -8.06 4.05 9.49
N ARG A 16 -7.95 2.71 9.59
CA ARG A 16 -9.05 1.80 9.24
C ARG A 16 -10.27 2.03 10.13
N GLY A 17 -10.07 2.21 11.44
CA GLY A 17 -11.14 2.49 12.39
C GLY A 17 -11.90 3.77 12.04
N CYS A 18 -11.17 4.84 11.71
CA CYS A 18 -11.75 6.10 11.23
C CYS A 18 -12.54 5.92 9.92
N ASP A 19 -11.98 5.19 8.95
CA ASP A 19 -12.64 4.93 7.67
C ASP A 19 -13.94 4.15 7.86
N PHE A 20 -13.89 3.07 8.65
CA PHE A 20 -15.07 2.30 9.02
C PHE A 20 -16.12 3.12 9.74
N TYR A 21 -15.72 3.93 10.71
CA TYR A 21 -16.63 4.82 11.42
C TYR A 21 -17.32 5.78 10.45
N SER A 22 -16.55 6.45 9.59
CA SER A 22 -17.10 7.40 8.62
C SER A 22 -18.01 6.73 7.58
N THR A 23 -17.67 5.52 7.14
CA THR A 23 -18.49 4.74 6.20
C THR A 23 -19.78 4.27 6.85
N ARG A 24 -19.72 3.88 8.14
CA ARG A 24 -20.90 3.47 8.91
C ARG A 24 -21.97 4.55 8.94
N LEU A 25 -21.58 5.82 9.09
CA LEU A 25 -22.51 6.94 9.12
C LEU A 25 -23.37 6.97 7.85
N TRP A 26 -22.76 6.78 6.69
CA TRP A 26 -23.45 6.74 5.40
C TRP A 26 -24.25 5.45 5.18
N PHE A 27 -23.65 4.30 5.50
CA PHE A 27 -24.27 2.99 5.24
C PHE A 27 -25.64 2.82 5.91
N PHE A 28 -25.84 3.39 7.10
CA PHE A 28 -27.09 3.28 7.84
C PHE A 28 -28.07 4.45 7.64
N ASP A 29 -27.62 5.55 7.03
CA ASP A 29 -28.48 6.73 6.76
C ASP A 29 -29.09 6.65 5.35
N ASP A 30 -28.28 6.34 4.33
CA ASP A 30 -28.76 6.05 2.97
C ASP A 30 -27.82 5.06 2.24
N PRO A 31 -28.15 3.74 2.23
CA PRO A 31 -27.30 2.73 1.62
C PRO A 31 -27.23 2.84 0.08
N THR A 32 -28.08 3.63 -0.57
CA THR A 32 -28.04 3.82 -2.04
C THR A 32 -26.85 4.67 -2.50
N GLY A 33 -26.26 5.45 -1.60
CA GLY A 33 -25.05 6.24 -1.84
C GLY A 33 -23.74 5.44 -1.75
N GLU A 34 -23.77 4.21 -1.24
CA GLU A 34 -22.57 3.41 -0.98
C GLU A 34 -21.88 2.98 -2.28
N GLN A 35 -20.69 3.52 -2.53
CA GLN A 35 -19.92 3.23 -3.75
C GLN A 35 -18.90 2.10 -3.56
N ASN A 36 -18.86 1.44 -2.39
CA ASN A 36 -17.94 0.32 -2.18
C ASN A 36 -18.22 -0.80 -3.20
N PRO A 37 -17.22 -1.21 -4.00
CA PRO A 37 -17.38 -2.26 -5.01
C PRO A 37 -17.95 -3.57 -4.45
N LEU A 38 -17.65 -3.94 -3.20
CA LEU A 38 -18.15 -5.16 -2.57
C LEU A 38 -19.66 -5.09 -2.30
N TYR A 39 -20.16 -3.91 -1.92
CA TYR A 39 -21.59 -3.70 -1.76
C TYR A 39 -22.28 -3.62 -3.13
N ARG A 40 -21.75 -2.77 -4.02
CA ARG A 40 -22.36 -2.46 -5.32
C ARG A 40 -22.37 -3.62 -6.32
N PHE A 41 -21.30 -4.42 -6.37
CA PHE A 41 -21.18 -5.53 -7.34
C PHE A 41 -21.50 -6.90 -6.75
N PHE A 42 -21.29 -7.10 -5.44
CA PHE A 42 -21.45 -8.41 -4.80
C PHE A 42 -22.59 -8.45 -3.78
N GLY A 43 -23.32 -7.34 -3.57
CA GLY A 43 -24.43 -7.28 -2.60
C GLY A 43 -23.99 -7.52 -1.15
N THR A 44 -22.70 -7.31 -0.86
CA THR A 44 -22.11 -7.65 0.44
C THR A 44 -22.61 -6.69 1.51
N GLY A 45 -23.45 -7.15 2.44
CA GLY A 45 -23.91 -6.33 3.56
C GLY A 45 -22.79 -5.89 4.52
N TRP A 46 -23.13 -5.03 5.49
CA TRP A 46 -22.20 -4.45 6.47
C TRP A 46 -21.28 -5.47 7.16
N THR A 47 -21.83 -6.60 7.60
CA THR A 47 -21.07 -7.67 8.24
C THR A 47 -20.00 -8.25 7.30
N GLY A 48 -20.33 -8.45 6.03
CA GLY A 48 -19.37 -8.95 5.05
C GLY A 48 -18.26 -7.94 4.76
N LEU A 49 -18.59 -6.64 4.71
CA LEU A 49 -17.59 -5.57 4.57
C LEU A 49 -16.58 -5.56 5.72
N ILE A 50 -17.05 -5.79 6.96
CA ILE A 50 -16.20 -5.91 8.13
C ILE A 50 -15.28 -7.14 8.01
N ILE A 51 -15.83 -8.30 7.69
CA ILE A 51 -15.07 -9.56 7.60
C ILE A 51 -13.96 -9.45 6.56
N VAL A 52 -14.28 -8.97 5.35
CA VAL A 52 -13.29 -8.83 4.27
C VAL A 52 -12.16 -7.89 4.67
N ASN A 53 -12.48 -6.78 5.32
CA ASN A 53 -11.48 -5.84 5.82
C ASN A 53 -10.61 -6.43 6.93
N LEU A 54 -11.19 -7.18 7.88
CA LEU A 54 -10.41 -7.86 8.92
C LEU A 54 -9.39 -8.82 8.30
N ILE A 55 -9.80 -9.58 7.26
CA ILE A 55 -8.92 -10.47 6.52
C ILE A 55 -7.81 -9.67 5.81
N ILE A 56 -8.16 -8.64 5.04
CA ILE A 56 -7.19 -7.83 4.28
C ILE A 56 -6.19 -7.15 5.23
N VAL A 57 -6.66 -6.51 6.29
CA VAL A 57 -5.81 -5.83 7.28
C VAL A 57 -4.92 -6.84 8.00
N GLY A 58 -5.46 -8.01 8.36
CA GLY A 58 -4.68 -9.11 8.94
C GLY A 58 -3.54 -9.57 8.02
N LEU A 59 -3.82 -9.75 6.72
CA LEU A 59 -2.81 -10.11 5.73
C LEU A 59 -1.74 -9.03 5.56
N ILE A 60 -2.12 -7.76 5.54
CA ILE A 60 -1.18 -6.63 5.48
C ILE A 60 -0.29 -6.60 6.72
N LEU A 61 -0.86 -6.77 7.92
CA LEU A 61 -0.11 -6.80 9.17
C LEU A 61 0.87 -7.97 9.20
N TYR A 62 0.45 -9.15 8.75
CA TYR A 62 1.33 -10.32 8.62
C TYR A 62 2.49 -10.07 7.66
N ALA A 63 2.20 -9.56 6.46
CA ALA A 63 3.22 -9.24 5.46
C ALA A 63 4.19 -8.15 5.97
N PHE A 64 3.68 -7.14 6.67
CA PHE A 64 4.48 -6.06 7.23
C PHE A 64 5.33 -6.53 8.43
N TYR A 65 4.81 -7.43 9.26
CA TYR A 65 5.56 -8.14 10.29
C TYR A 65 6.72 -8.93 9.66
N TYR A 66 6.43 -9.70 8.60
CA TYR A 66 7.43 -10.46 7.87
C TYR A 66 8.53 -9.54 7.32
N TYR A 67 8.16 -8.45 6.66
CA TYR A 67 9.11 -7.43 6.18
C TYR A 67 10.01 -6.88 7.29
N THR A 68 9.42 -6.57 8.45
CA THR A 68 10.14 -5.89 9.52
C THR A 68 11.10 -6.80 10.27
N PHE A 69 10.71 -8.05 10.52
CA PHE A 69 11.40 -8.92 11.49
C PHE A 69 12.06 -10.15 10.88
N LYS A 70 11.66 -10.56 9.66
CA LYS A 70 12.10 -11.83 9.05
C LYS A 70 12.75 -11.64 7.69
N TYR A 71 12.39 -10.58 6.97
CA TYR A 71 12.91 -10.34 5.64
C TYR A 71 14.34 -9.80 5.67
N THR A 72 15.16 -10.37 4.81
CA THR A 72 16.47 -9.85 4.43
C THR A 72 16.48 -9.73 2.92
N THR A 73 16.98 -8.60 2.40
CA THR A 73 17.12 -8.40 0.96
C THR A 73 17.88 -9.56 0.32
N ALA A 74 17.30 -10.14 -0.73
CA ALA A 74 17.96 -11.23 -1.44
C ALA A 74 19.28 -10.74 -2.05
N LYS A 75 20.31 -11.58 -1.98
CA LYS A 75 21.61 -11.25 -2.55
C LYS A 75 21.52 -11.28 -4.06
N VAL A 76 21.95 -10.20 -4.69
CA VAL A 76 22.19 -10.16 -6.14
C VAL A 76 23.60 -10.69 -6.44
N LYS A 77 23.77 -11.31 -7.60
CA LYS A 77 25.00 -12.02 -7.98
C LYS A 77 26.15 -11.07 -8.30
N ALA A 78 25.82 -9.91 -8.85
CA ALA A 78 26.80 -8.91 -9.26
C ALA A 78 26.32 -7.51 -8.88
N LYS A 79 27.27 -6.57 -8.78
CA LYS A 79 26.99 -5.16 -8.55
C LYS A 79 26.05 -4.64 -9.65
N PRO A 80 24.82 -4.20 -9.32
CA PRO A 80 23.89 -3.72 -10.32
C PRO A 80 24.31 -2.31 -10.78
N SER A 81 24.24 -2.02 -12.07
CA SER A 81 24.55 -0.70 -12.63
C SER A 81 23.35 0.25 -12.62
N ARG A 82 22.13 -0.30 -12.68
CA ARG A 82 20.86 0.45 -12.71
C ARG A 82 19.87 -0.14 -11.72
N LEU A 83 18.98 0.73 -11.21
CA LEU A 83 17.89 0.33 -10.32
C LEU A 83 16.99 -0.74 -10.96
N ILE A 84 16.67 -0.59 -12.23
CA ILE A 84 15.79 -1.51 -12.98
C ILE A 84 16.41 -2.92 -13.08
N ASP A 85 17.73 -3.01 -13.27
CA ASP A 85 18.45 -4.29 -13.30
C ASP A 85 18.47 -4.94 -11.93
N PHE A 86 18.70 -4.15 -10.88
CA PHE A 86 18.61 -4.62 -9.49
C PHE A 86 17.23 -5.19 -9.17
N ILE A 87 16.16 -4.46 -9.53
CA ILE A 87 14.80 -4.92 -9.24
C ILE A 87 14.49 -6.20 -10.02
N SER A 88 14.86 -6.27 -11.31
CA SER A 88 14.67 -7.48 -12.12
C SER A 88 15.34 -8.69 -11.48
N GLU A 89 16.60 -8.53 -11.07
CA GLU A 89 17.37 -9.60 -10.44
C GLU A 89 16.80 -9.98 -9.06
N LEU A 90 16.35 -9.02 -8.27
CA LEU A 90 15.76 -9.23 -6.95
C LEU A 90 14.47 -10.08 -7.00
N TYR A 91 13.62 -9.86 -8.00
CA TYR A 91 12.32 -10.54 -8.14
C TYR A 91 12.36 -11.78 -9.04
N PHE A 92 13.19 -11.79 -10.09
CA PHE A 92 13.22 -12.82 -11.14
C PHE A 92 14.55 -13.54 -11.29
N ASN A 93 15.57 -13.21 -10.49
CA ASN A 93 16.93 -13.74 -10.54
C ASN A 93 17.66 -13.49 -11.88
N GLU A 94 17.11 -12.62 -12.74
CA GLU A 94 17.57 -12.31 -14.09
C GLU A 94 17.37 -10.81 -14.37
N LYS A 95 18.26 -10.20 -15.16
CA LYS A 95 18.16 -8.79 -15.56
C LYS A 95 17.17 -8.60 -16.72
N GLY A 96 16.67 -7.39 -16.94
CA GLY A 96 15.80 -7.06 -18.07
C GLY A 96 14.31 -7.40 -17.91
N HIS A 97 13.91 -7.97 -16.77
CA HIS A 97 12.52 -8.41 -16.51
C HIS A 97 11.72 -7.45 -15.60
N PHE A 98 12.08 -6.17 -15.55
CA PHE A 98 11.44 -5.21 -14.64
C PHE A 98 9.93 -5.06 -14.87
N PHE A 99 9.49 -5.01 -16.13
CA PHE A 99 8.07 -4.88 -16.43
C PHE A 99 7.25 -6.12 -16.04
N GLU A 100 7.89 -7.30 -15.91
CA GLU A 100 7.22 -8.54 -15.50
C GLU A 100 6.62 -8.44 -14.09
N ILE A 101 7.11 -7.52 -13.24
CA ILE A 101 6.59 -7.30 -11.88
C ILE A 101 5.09 -7.00 -11.89
N PHE A 102 4.59 -6.37 -12.95
CA PHE A 102 3.20 -5.91 -13.03
C PHE A 102 2.22 -6.97 -13.54
N TYR A 103 2.70 -8.02 -14.21
CA TYR A 103 1.82 -9.00 -14.87
C TYR A 103 2.22 -10.46 -14.64
N LYS A 104 3.36 -10.74 -14.03
CA LYS A 104 3.87 -12.10 -13.79
C LYS A 104 4.26 -12.27 -12.33
N THR A 105 3.97 -13.44 -11.77
CA THR A 105 4.38 -13.77 -10.40
C THR A 105 5.91 -13.87 -10.31
N PRO A 106 6.56 -13.09 -9.42
CA PRO A 106 7.99 -13.17 -9.18
C PRO A 106 8.46 -14.57 -8.77
N LYS A 107 9.67 -14.95 -9.20
CA LYS A 107 10.34 -16.17 -8.73
C LYS A 107 10.62 -16.08 -7.23
N ASN A 108 11.01 -14.89 -6.75
CA ASN A 108 11.27 -14.65 -5.33
C ASN A 108 9.99 -14.21 -4.57
N LYS A 109 9.19 -15.21 -4.16
CA LYS A 109 7.92 -14.99 -3.43
C LYS A 109 8.11 -14.32 -2.07
N LYS A 110 9.25 -14.55 -1.40
CA LYS A 110 9.54 -13.95 -0.08
C LYS A 110 9.76 -12.45 -0.20
N THR A 111 10.51 -12.01 -1.22
CA THR A 111 10.66 -10.59 -1.55
C THR A 111 9.32 -9.97 -1.88
N LEU A 112 8.49 -10.62 -2.71
CA LEU A 112 7.14 -10.12 -3.01
C LEU A 112 6.34 -9.90 -1.72
N LEU A 113 6.21 -10.92 -0.87
CA LEU A 113 5.46 -10.83 0.39
C LEU A 113 5.96 -9.68 1.27
N ALA A 114 7.27 -9.57 1.45
CA ALA A 114 7.87 -8.53 2.27
C ALA A 114 7.63 -7.13 1.68
N HIS A 115 7.87 -6.96 0.38
CA HIS A 115 7.70 -5.67 -0.29
C HIS A 115 6.23 -5.24 -0.29
N SER A 116 5.30 -6.17 -0.54
CA SER A 116 3.87 -5.92 -0.40
C SER A 116 3.53 -5.45 1.02
N GLY A 117 4.07 -6.08 2.06
CA GLY A 117 3.87 -5.64 3.44
C GLY A 117 4.36 -4.21 3.71
N TYR A 118 5.56 -3.86 3.22
CA TYR A 118 6.10 -2.50 3.35
C TYR A 118 5.24 -1.45 2.62
N ILE A 119 4.79 -1.76 1.41
CA ILE A 119 4.05 -0.83 0.56
C ILE A 119 2.62 -0.68 1.07
N LEU A 120 1.89 -1.79 1.21
CA LEU A 120 0.46 -1.81 1.50
C LEU A 120 0.13 -1.19 2.86
N VAL A 121 0.96 -1.40 3.90
CA VAL A 121 0.70 -0.77 5.22
C VAL A 121 0.61 0.75 5.09
N ARG A 122 1.46 1.36 4.26
CA ARG A 122 1.53 2.82 4.08
C ARG A 122 0.44 3.33 3.14
N VAL A 123 0.21 2.62 2.04
CA VAL A 123 -0.87 2.93 1.09
C VAL A 123 -2.22 2.90 1.80
N VAL A 124 -2.50 1.84 2.56
CA VAL A 124 -3.79 1.70 3.25
C VAL A 124 -3.96 2.75 4.34
N ILE A 125 -2.92 3.09 5.12
CA ILE A 125 -3.00 4.23 6.06
C ILE A 125 -3.42 5.51 5.31
N PHE A 126 -2.69 5.85 4.26
CA PHE A 126 -2.91 7.09 3.50
C PHE A 126 -4.32 7.15 2.90
N VAL A 127 -4.74 6.09 2.21
CA VAL A 127 -6.04 6.03 1.54
C VAL A 127 -7.18 6.00 2.55
N SER A 128 -7.02 5.33 3.70
CA SER A 128 -8.07 5.29 4.73
C SER A 128 -8.31 6.68 5.32
N PHE A 129 -7.27 7.49 5.50
CA PHE A 129 -7.46 8.88 5.92
C PHE A 129 -8.13 9.73 4.83
N LEU A 130 -7.76 9.57 3.56
CA LEU A 130 -8.42 10.26 2.46
C LEU A 130 -9.91 9.91 2.37
N ALA A 131 -10.26 8.63 2.50
CA ALA A 131 -11.63 8.15 2.52
C ALA A 131 -12.40 8.69 3.73
N THR A 132 -11.79 8.67 4.92
CA THR A 132 -12.37 9.26 6.14
C THR A 132 -12.68 10.74 5.93
N ILE A 133 -11.72 11.52 5.45
CA ILE A 133 -11.90 12.97 5.22
C ILE A 133 -13.01 13.20 4.20
N HIS A 134 -13.01 12.46 3.09
CA HIS A 134 -14.07 12.53 2.08
C HIS A 134 -15.46 12.28 2.70
N ASN A 135 -15.61 11.17 3.41
CA ASN A 135 -16.88 10.74 4.00
C ASN A 135 -17.40 11.74 5.04
N LEU A 136 -16.52 12.25 5.92
CA LEU A 136 -16.89 13.23 6.95
C LEU A 136 -17.23 14.58 6.33
N CYS A 137 -16.41 15.10 5.40
CA CYS A 137 -16.70 16.36 4.74
C CYS A 137 -18.00 16.30 3.94
N GLN A 138 -18.31 15.16 3.34
CA GLN A 138 -19.57 14.93 2.66
C GLN A 138 -20.74 14.88 3.65
N PHE A 139 -20.60 14.12 4.74
CA PHE A 139 -21.67 13.93 5.75
C PHE A 139 -22.05 15.27 6.42
N TYR A 140 -21.06 16.07 6.80
CA TYR A 140 -21.27 17.37 7.42
C TYR A 140 -21.48 18.53 6.42
N ASN A 141 -21.60 18.21 5.12
CA ASN A 141 -21.86 19.19 4.07
C ASN A 141 -20.90 20.40 4.07
N ILE A 142 -19.60 20.14 4.22
CA ILE A 142 -18.57 21.19 4.39
C ILE A 142 -18.47 22.04 3.10
N PRO A 143 -18.66 23.38 3.15
CA PRO A 143 -18.78 24.22 1.96
C PRO A 143 -17.58 24.18 1.00
N ILE A 144 -16.36 24.23 1.54
CA ILE A 144 -15.12 24.15 0.74
C ILE A 144 -15.05 22.81 0.02
N TYR A 145 -15.44 21.73 0.69
CA TYR A 145 -15.43 20.41 0.11
C TYR A 145 -16.48 20.26 -0.99
N ASN A 146 -17.66 20.85 -0.83
CA ASN A 146 -18.71 20.87 -1.86
C ASN A 146 -18.24 21.56 -3.13
N SER A 147 -17.57 22.70 -3.02
CA SER A 147 -16.97 23.39 -4.18
C SER A 147 -15.97 22.50 -4.90
N PHE A 148 -15.14 21.76 -4.15
CA PHE A 148 -14.24 20.76 -4.72
C PHE A 148 -14.98 19.62 -5.41
N ARG A 149 -16.07 19.11 -4.83
CA ARG A 149 -16.90 18.04 -5.43
C ARG A 149 -17.56 18.49 -6.72
N GLU A 150 -18.02 19.73 -6.80
CA GLU A 150 -18.60 20.31 -8.02
C GLU A 150 -17.56 20.43 -9.13
N LEU A 151 -16.34 20.85 -8.79
CA LEU A 151 -15.23 20.96 -9.76
C LEU A 151 -14.78 19.60 -10.29
N VAL A 152 -14.60 18.63 -9.40
CA VAL A 152 -14.03 17.31 -9.73
C VAL A 152 -15.10 16.34 -10.22
N VAL A 153 -16.37 16.59 -9.90
CA VAL A 153 -17.57 15.78 -10.17
C VAL A 153 -17.56 14.41 -9.46
N ARG A 154 -16.45 13.67 -9.50
CA ARG A 154 -16.28 12.33 -8.91
C ARG A 154 -15.02 12.26 -8.03
N PRO A 155 -15.09 12.73 -6.77
CA PRO A 155 -13.97 12.68 -5.81
C PRO A 155 -13.34 11.29 -5.64
N LEU A 156 -14.13 10.22 -5.78
CA LEU A 156 -13.67 8.84 -5.68
C LEU A 156 -12.53 8.51 -6.66
N TYR A 157 -12.58 9.06 -7.88
CA TYR A 157 -11.51 8.84 -8.88
C TYR A 157 -10.20 9.53 -8.48
N VAL A 158 -10.29 10.66 -7.79
CA VAL A 158 -9.10 11.32 -7.22
C VAL A 158 -8.51 10.46 -6.13
N ILE A 159 -9.33 9.88 -5.24
CA ILE A 159 -8.86 8.98 -4.18
C ILE A 159 -8.18 7.74 -4.79
N TYR A 160 -8.78 7.12 -5.81
CA TYR A 160 -8.16 5.97 -6.50
C TYR A 160 -6.88 6.34 -7.25
N GLY A 161 -6.83 7.49 -7.90
CA GLY A 161 -5.61 8.01 -8.52
C GLY A 161 -4.49 8.20 -7.48
N LEU A 162 -4.80 8.84 -6.35
CA LEU A 162 -3.87 9.03 -5.24
C LEU A 162 -3.43 7.72 -4.60
N MET A 163 -4.32 6.72 -4.49
CA MET A 163 -3.98 5.37 -4.05
C MET A 163 -2.93 4.75 -4.96
N ILE A 164 -3.15 4.75 -6.27
CA ILE A 164 -2.21 4.20 -7.27
C ILE A 164 -0.87 4.93 -7.21
N LEU A 165 -0.89 6.26 -7.18
CA LEU A 165 0.32 7.07 -7.08
C LEU A 165 1.09 6.77 -5.78
N SER A 166 0.40 6.62 -4.66
CA SER A 166 1.03 6.28 -3.38
C SER A 166 1.68 4.90 -3.41
N PHE A 167 1.07 3.94 -4.11
CA PHE A 167 1.63 2.60 -4.31
C PHE A 167 2.97 2.68 -5.06
N PHE A 168 3.00 3.36 -6.21
CA PHE A 168 4.23 3.54 -6.98
C PHE A 168 5.29 4.32 -6.20
N TYR A 169 4.90 5.36 -5.48
CA TYR A 169 5.80 6.14 -4.64
C TYR A 169 6.49 5.28 -3.57
N PHE A 170 5.72 4.49 -2.81
CA PHE A 170 6.30 3.64 -1.76
C PHE A 170 7.09 2.46 -2.32
N ALA A 171 6.70 1.91 -3.48
CA ALA A 171 7.47 0.90 -4.20
C ALA A 171 8.85 1.45 -4.63
N TYR A 172 8.86 2.60 -5.31
CA TYR A 172 10.09 3.26 -5.74
C TYR A 172 11.00 3.61 -4.55
N ARG A 173 10.42 4.14 -3.47
CA ARG A 173 11.17 4.45 -2.24
C ARG A 173 11.83 3.21 -1.63
N LEU A 174 11.13 2.08 -1.61
CA LEU A 174 11.66 0.81 -1.11
C LEU A 174 12.80 0.31 -1.99
N TRP A 175 12.58 0.22 -3.30
CA TRP A 175 13.57 -0.28 -4.24
C TRP A 175 14.83 0.58 -4.23
N SER A 176 14.68 1.90 -4.22
CA SER A 176 15.81 2.84 -4.15
C SER A 176 16.61 2.67 -2.87
N LYS A 177 15.93 2.46 -1.74
CA LYS A 177 16.60 2.20 -0.45
C LYS A 177 17.42 0.91 -0.51
N GLU A 178 16.84 -0.18 -0.99
CA GLU A 178 17.54 -1.48 -1.04
C GLU A 178 18.68 -1.46 -2.06
N TYR A 179 18.46 -0.86 -3.23
CA TYR A 179 19.50 -0.63 -4.23
C TYR A 179 20.72 0.08 -3.63
N ASN A 180 20.51 1.21 -2.95
CA ASN A 180 21.60 1.98 -2.35
C ASN A 180 22.34 1.21 -1.25
N LEU A 181 21.64 0.36 -0.48
CA LEU A 181 22.28 -0.52 0.51
C LEU A 181 23.12 -1.60 -0.17
N THR A 182 22.63 -2.16 -1.28
CA THR A 182 23.35 -3.16 -2.08
C THR A 182 24.60 -2.56 -2.72
N ILE A 183 24.52 -1.37 -3.33
CA ILE A 183 25.70 -0.68 -3.90
C ILE A 183 26.77 -0.46 -2.83
N LYS A 184 26.39 0.12 -1.68
CA LYS A 184 27.31 0.35 -0.55
C LYS A 184 27.94 -0.94 0.00
N TYR A 185 27.21 -2.06 -0.08
CA TYR A 185 27.75 -3.36 0.28
C TYR A 185 28.89 -3.71 -0.69
N PHE A 186 28.65 -3.73 -2.00
CA PHE A 186 29.70 -4.04 -2.98
C PHE A 186 30.91 -3.10 -2.91
N ASP A 187 30.69 -1.79 -2.77
CA ASP A 187 31.78 -0.79 -2.65
C ASP A 187 32.70 -1.09 -1.47
N ARG A 188 32.17 -1.62 -0.37
CA ARG A 188 32.95 -1.96 0.82
C ARG A 188 33.82 -3.20 0.62
N PHE A 189 33.38 -4.17 -0.17
CA PHE A 189 34.18 -5.38 -0.44
C PHE A 189 35.23 -5.13 -1.52
N GLU A 190 34.94 -4.30 -2.52
CA GLU A 190 35.94 -3.88 -3.52
C GLU A 190 37.08 -3.03 -2.92
N SER A 191 36.88 -2.38 -1.76
CA SER A 191 37.92 -1.60 -1.09
C SER A 191 38.86 -2.39 -0.16
N ILE A 192 38.63 -3.70 -0.02
CA ILE A 192 39.40 -4.58 0.89
C ILE A 192 40.39 -5.47 0.12
N ASP A 193 40.26 -5.52 -1.22
CA ASP A 193 41.20 -6.17 -2.14
C ASP A 193 42.11 -5.13 -2.82
#